data_AF-A0A5M5BRT1-F1
#
_entry.id   AF-A0A5M5BRT1-F1
#
_cell.length_a   1.000
_cell.length_b   1.000
_cell.length_c   1.000
_cell.angle_alpha   90.00
_cell.angle_beta   90.00
_cell.angle_gamma   90.00
#
_symmetry.space_group_name_H-M   'P 1'
#
loop_
_entity.id
_entity.type
_entity.pdbx_description
1 polymer ?
#
loop_
_entity_poly.entity_id
_entity_poly.type
_entity_poly.pdbx_seq_one_letter_code
_entity_poly.pdbx_strand_id
1 'polypeptide(L)'
;IYMVGNEFGNMNWGSDGVISLDKVWNSADRWIHINYFNAGTKLRFSTSKIFGDGEFTGLTNNVGFEISDEGLVVIPQSGTYIIFVDLGSKTISIQKPVIYGYGTAAGGNNEKILPFTESSDGKTFSVTLPNGGRFRIHPYIPAFDNLNPSFGAWKREYAVNPETLEIYLRKEGMDEPNKDYVWAANTIITLDFRAAKGTIVVP
;
A
#
# COMPACT_ATOMS: atom_id res chain seq x y z
N ILE A 1 -11.51 -1.35 7.68
CA ILE A 1 -10.88 -0.26 8.45
C ILE A 1 -10.98 1.01 7.63
N TYR A 2 -11.32 2.11 8.28
CA TYR A 2 -11.39 3.44 7.68
C TYR A 2 -10.31 4.34 8.27
N MET A 3 -9.86 5.30 7.47
CA MET A 3 -8.86 6.30 7.83
C MET A 3 -9.38 7.67 7.41
N VAL A 4 -9.23 8.64 8.29
CA VAL A 4 -9.49 10.06 8.00
C VAL A 4 -8.30 10.87 8.47
N GLY A 5 -8.03 11.97 7.79
CA GLY A 5 -6.99 12.91 8.16
C GLY A 5 -7.45 14.35 8.15
N ASN A 6 -6.58 15.26 8.55
CA ASN A 6 -6.83 16.69 8.42
C ASN A 6 -6.77 17.13 6.95
N GLU A 7 -5.91 16.51 6.14
CA GLU A 7 -5.75 16.82 4.72
C GLU A 7 -6.72 16.09 3.79
N PHE A 8 -7.43 15.08 4.29
CA PHE A 8 -8.45 14.33 3.55
C PHE A 8 -9.56 13.90 4.49
N GLY A 9 -10.79 14.22 4.13
CA GLY A 9 -11.96 13.98 4.99
C GLY A 9 -12.07 14.90 6.21
N ASN A 10 -11.10 15.81 6.44
CA ASN A 10 -11.13 16.88 7.44
C ASN A 10 -11.51 16.40 8.85
N MET A 11 -10.96 15.26 9.28
CA MET A 11 -11.30 14.59 10.55
C MET A 11 -12.81 14.36 10.74
N ASN A 12 -13.54 14.12 9.64
CA ASN A 12 -14.98 13.90 9.64
C ASN A 12 -15.32 12.57 8.95
N TRP A 13 -15.91 11.64 9.71
CA TRP A 13 -16.31 10.32 9.20
C TRP A 13 -17.43 10.36 8.17
N GLY A 14 -18.21 11.45 8.14
CA GLY A 14 -19.24 11.68 7.12
C GLY A 14 -18.71 12.26 5.82
N SER A 15 -17.41 12.50 5.69
CA SER A 15 -16.83 13.04 4.46
C SER A 15 -16.61 11.96 3.39
N ASP A 16 -16.85 12.32 2.13
CA ASP A 16 -16.47 11.50 0.97
C ASP A 16 -14.95 11.28 0.86
N GLY A 17 -14.15 12.11 1.55
CA GLY A 17 -12.69 11.97 1.63
C GLY A 17 -12.20 10.88 2.58
N VAL A 18 -13.09 10.17 3.29
CA VAL A 18 -12.69 9.04 4.16
C VAL A 18 -12.15 7.89 3.31
N ILE A 19 -10.93 7.46 3.62
CA ILE A 19 -10.26 6.37 2.92
C ILE A 19 -10.65 5.05 3.58
N SER A 20 -11.08 4.08 2.77
CA SER A 20 -11.24 2.69 3.18
C SER A 20 -9.94 1.94 2.92
N LEU A 21 -9.36 1.32 3.96
CA LEU A 21 -8.25 0.39 3.75
C LEU A 21 -8.77 -0.91 3.15
N ASP A 22 -8.00 -1.49 2.25
CA ASP A 22 -8.37 -2.73 1.59
C ASP A 22 -7.94 -3.94 2.42
N LYS A 23 -8.83 -4.93 2.48
CA LYS A 23 -8.55 -6.20 3.13
C LYS A 23 -7.64 -7.05 2.23
N VAL A 24 -6.56 -7.57 2.80
CA VAL A 24 -5.58 -8.38 2.08
C VAL A 24 -6.08 -9.81 1.85
N TRP A 25 -5.47 -10.53 0.91
CA TRP A 25 -5.90 -11.88 0.55
C TRP A 25 -5.84 -12.87 1.73
N ASN A 26 -6.93 -13.63 1.93
CA ASN A 26 -7.01 -14.75 2.87
C ASN A 26 -6.44 -14.42 4.26
N SER A 27 -6.92 -13.32 4.82
CA SER A 27 -6.64 -12.90 6.19
C SER A 27 -7.90 -12.30 6.80
N ALA A 28 -8.35 -12.83 7.93
CA ALA A 28 -9.55 -12.31 8.60
C ALA A 28 -9.35 -10.88 9.14
N ASP A 29 -8.13 -10.55 9.55
CA ASP A 29 -7.87 -9.43 10.45
C ASP A 29 -6.86 -8.40 9.93
N ARG A 30 -6.53 -8.42 8.63
CA ARG A 30 -5.48 -7.57 8.06
C ARG A 30 -5.95 -6.65 6.93
N TRP A 31 -5.54 -5.39 7.01
CA TRP A 31 -5.84 -4.37 6.03
C TRP A 31 -4.58 -3.58 5.66
N ILE A 32 -4.49 -3.15 4.40
CA ILE A 32 -3.45 -2.23 3.94
C ILE A 32 -4.00 -1.09 3.11
N HIS A 33 -3.26 0.00 3.07
CA HIS A 33 -3.42 1.07 2.09
C HIS A 33 -2.08 1.76 1.88
N ILE A 34 -1.77 2.17 0.64
CA ILE A 34 -0.55 2.92 0.33
C ILE A 34 -0.97 4.29 -0.17
N ASN A 35 -0.39 5.35 0.39
CA ASN A 35 -0.66 6.72 -0.06
C ASN A 35 0.51 7.66 0.27
N TYR A 36 0.57 8.78 -0.45
CA TYR A 36 1.46 9.88 -0.13
C TYR A 36 0.82 10.80 0.91
N PHE A 37 1.59 11.15 1.93
CA PHE A 37 1.22 12.12 2.95
C PHE A 37 2.24 13.25 3.01
N ASN A 38 1.79 14.43 3.42
CA ASN A 38 2.68 15.54 3.73
C ASN A 38 3.16 15.42 5.19
N ALA A 39 4.32 16.02 5.49
CA ALA A 39 4.77 16.19 6.86
C ALA A 39 3.72 16.98 7.67
N GLY A 40 3.42 16.52 8.87
CA GLY A 40 2.40 17.11 9.74
C GLY A 40 0.96 16.66 9.45
N THR A 41 0.73 15.82 8.42
CA THR A 41 -0.58 15.19 8.24
C THR A 41 -0.94 14.43 9.53
N LYS A 42 -2.13 14.72 10.06
CA LYS A 42 -2.70 14.05 11.23
C LYS A 42 -3.69 12.98 10.79
N LEU A 43 -3.68 11.82 11.42
CA LEU A 43 -4.55 10.68 11.07
C LEU A 43 -5.29 10.12 12.29
N ARG A 44 -6.44 9.52 12.02
CA ARG A 44 -7.11 8.58 12.92
C ARG A 44 -7.85 7.51 12.13
N PHE A 45 -8.19 6.42 12.81
CA PHE A 45 -8.76 5.22 12.21
C PHE A 45 -10.06 4.84 12.88
N SER A 46 -10.88 4.06 12.19
CA SER A 46 -12.02 3.40 12.81
C SER A 46 -12.36 2.06 12.14
N THR A 47 -12.96 1.15 12.88
CA THR A 47 -13.58 -0.07 12.33
C THR A 47 -14.95 0.23 11.69
N SER A 48 -15.61 1.34 12.02
CA SER A 48 -16.89 1.79 11.46
C SER A 48 -16.82 3.27 11.01
N LYS A 49 -17.65 3.70 10.03
CA LYS A 49 -17.69 5.12 9.60
C LYS A 49 -18.58 5.98 10.52
N ILE A 50 -18.50 5.79 11.83
CA ILE A 50 -19.35 6.45 12.82
C ILE A 50 -18.48 6.99 13.96
N PHE A 51 -18.80 8.18 14.46
CA PHE A 51 -18.13 8.76 15.63
C PHE A 51 -18.47 8.00 16.91
N GLY A 52 -17.49 7.84 17.80
CA GLY A 52 -17.66 7.21 19.11
C GLY A 52 -17.74 5.69 19.09
N ASP A 53 -17.61 5.06 17.91
CA ASP A 53 -17.60 3.61 17.75
C ASP A 53 -16.36 3.18 16.95
N GLY A 54 -15.61 2.23 17.50
CA GLY A 54 -14.48 1.62 16.80
C GLY A 54 -13.27 2.52 16.49
N GLU A 55 -13.24 3.76 16.99
CA GLU A 55 -12.17 4.72 16.73
C GLU A 55 -10.86 4.38 17.45
N PHE A 56 -9.73 4.57 16.77
CA PHE A 56 -8.40 4.38 17.33
C PHE A 56 -7.34 5.20 16.59
N THR A 57 -6.26 5.53 17.30
CA THR A 57 -5.04 6.15 16.74
C THR A 57 -3.80 5.29 16.97
N GLY A 58 -3.96 4.21 17.72
CA GLY A 58 -2.97 3.17 17.94
C GLY A 58 -3.65 1.88 18.35
N LEU A 59 -2.88 0.79 18.31
CA LEU A 59 -3.23 -0.49 18.93
C LEU A 59 -2.19 -0.81 20.00
N THR A 60 -2.12 -2.07 20.43
CA THR A 60 -1.09 -2.52 21.39
C THR A 60 0.32 -2.33 20.83
N ASN A 61 0.51 -2.61 19.54
CA ASN A 61 1.80 -2.49 18.86
C ASN A 61 1.73 -1.39 17.80
N ASN A 62 2.40 -0.27 18.04
CA ASN A 62 2.47 0.87 17.11
C ASN A 62 3.87 0.95 16.51
N VAL A 63 3.97 0.93 15.18
CA VAL A 63 5.25 0.85 14.46
C VAL A 63 5.36 1.98 13.44
N GLY A 64 6.43 2.77 13.51
CA GLY A 64 6.79 3.74 12.46
C GLY A 64 6.07 5.10 12.52
N PHE A 65 5.32 5.38 13.59
CA PHE A 65 4.68 6.68 13.81
C PHE A 65 4.59 7.02 15.30
N GLU A 66 4.27 8.29 15.58
CA GLU A 66 4.01 8.81 16.92
C GLU A 66 2.57 9.32 17.02
N ILE A 67 2.05 9.36 18.25
CA ILE A 67 0.76 9.94 18.59
C ILE A 67 1.04 11.27 19.32
N SER A 68 0.48 12.36 18.79
CA SER A 68 0.58 13.70 19.37
C SER A 68 -0.16 13.83 20.70
N ASP A 69 0.08 14.93 21.42
CA ASP A 69 -0.65 15.28 22.65
C ASP A 69 -2.16 15.43 22.45
N GLU A 70 -2.59 15.72 21.22
CA GLU A 70 -4.02 15.75 20.81
C GLU A 70 -4.61 14.33 20.63
N GLY A 71 -3.81 13.28 20.82
CA GLY A 71 -4.22 11.89 20.66
C GLY A 71 -4.26 11.42 19.20
N LEU A 72 -3.72 12.18 18.24
CA LEU A 72 -3.74 11.88 16.80
C LEU A 72 -2.38 11.37 16.31
N VAL A 73 -2.40 10.42 15.36
CA VAL A 73 -1.20 10.00 14.63
C VAL A 73 -0.65 11.19 13.84
N VAL A 74 0.67 11.38 13.82
CA VAL A 74 1.33 12.42 13.03
C VAL A 74 2.33 11.81 12.05
N ILE A 75 2.23 12.19 10.78
CA ILE A 75 3.23 11.86 9.76
C ILE A 75 4.43 12.81 9.92
N PRO A 76 5.64 12.31 10.23
CA PRO A 76 6.77 13.19 10.56
C PRO A 76 7.42 13.83 9.32
N GLN A 77 7.35 13.16 8.17
CA GLN A 77 8.01 13.59 6.94
C GLN A 77 7.10 13.31 5.74
N SER A 78 7.17 14.17 4.72
CA SER A 78 6.45 13.91 3.48
C SER A 78 7.00 12.65 2.79
N GLY A 79 6.13 11.88 2.17
CA GLY A 79 6.49 10.67 1.46
C GLY A 79 5.33 9.71 1.28
N THR A 80 5.56 8.64 0.53
CA THR A 80 4.62 7.53 0.41
C THR A 80 4.80 6.56 1.58
N TYR A 81 3.69 6.23 2.24
CA TYR A 81 3.64 5.28 3.35
C TYR A 81 2.64 4.18 3.04
N ILE A 82 2.94 2.97 3.50
CA ILE A 82 1.94 1.94 3.67
C ILE A 82 1.41 2.00 5.10
N ILE A 83 0.09 2.01 5.22
CA ILE A 83 -0.63 1.79 6.46
C ILE A 83 -0.98 0.32 6.48
N PHE A 84 -0.60 -0.37 7.53
CA PHE A 84 -0.94 -1.75 7.79
C PHE A 84 -1.62 -1.86 9.14
N VAL A 85 -2.81 -2.47 9.17
CA VAL A 85 -3.57 -2.75 10.39
C VAL A 85 -3.80 -4.24 10.49
N ASP A 86 -3.39 -4.83 11.60
CA ASP A 86 -3.66 -6.23 11.99
C ASP A 86 -4.41 -6.23 13.33
N LEU A 87 -5.71 -6.50 13.29
CA LEU A 87 -6.53 -6.53 14.51
C LEU A 87 -6.30 -7.80 15.34
N GLY A 88 -5.85 -8.90 14.74
CA GLY A 88 -5.56 -10.16 15.43
C GLY A 88 -4.33 -10.05 16.31
N SER A 89 -3.26 -9.44 15.80
CA SER A 89 -2.04 -9.13 16.57
C SER A 89 -2.07 -7.78 17.28
N LYS A 90 -3.14 -7.00 17.11
CA LYS A 90 -3.29 -5.63 17.63
C LYS A 90 -2.12 -4.74 17.22
N THR A 91 -1.77 -4.77 15.94
CA THR A 91 -0.64 -4.03 15.36
C THR A 91 -1.13 -3.01 14.35
N ILE A 92 -0.61 -1.78 14.45
CA ILE A 92 -0.67 -0.79 13.37
C ILE A 92 0.75 -0.38 13.02
N SER A 93 1.05 -0.38 11.72
CA SER A 93 2.31 0.07 11.17
C SER A 93 2.08 1.13 10.11
N ILE A 94 2.84 2.22 10.17
CA ILE A 94 2.89 3.26 9.16
C ILE A 94 4.35 3.42 8.79
N GLN A 95 4.75 2.87 7.65
CA GLN A 95 6.16 2.79 7.25
C GLN A 95 6.31 3.10 5.76
N LYS A 96 7.46 3.68 5.38
CA LYS A 96 7.80 3.87 3.97
C LYS A 96 8.02 2.51 3.32
N PRO A 97 7.26 2.14 2.26
CA PRO A 97 7.41 0.85 1.62
C PRO A 97 8.56 0.84 0.62
N VAL A 98 9.19 -0.32 0.46
CA VAL A 98 9.88 -0.64 -0.80
C VAL A 98 8.89 -1.41 -1.66
N ILE A 99 8.71 -0.97 -2.90
CA ILE A 99 7.88 -1.68 -3.88
C ILE A 99 8.78 -2.60 -4.69
N TYR A 100 8.43 -3.88 -4.75
CA TYR A 100 9.18 -4.89 -5.49
C TYR A 100 8.35 -5.48 -6.63
N GLY A 101 9.03 -5.73 -7.73
CA GLY A 101 8.58 -6.58 -8.82
C GLY A 101 9.14 -8.00 -8.71
N TYR A 102 8.34 -8.97 -9.12
CA TYR A 102 8.73 -10.37 -9.29
C TYR A 102 7.97 -11.01 -10.46
N GLY A 103 8.32 -12.24 -10.82
CA GLY A 103 7.87 -12.93 -12.02
C GLY A 103 8.94 -12.97 -13.11
N THR A 104 8.64 -13.62 -14.24
CA THR A 104 9.63 -13.82 -15.31
C THR A 104 10.11 -12.50 -15.92
N ALA A 105 9.22 -11.49 -16.03
CA ALA A 105 9.60 -10.16 -16.50
C ALA A 105 10.59 -9.46 -15.56
N ALA A 106 10.56 -9.77 -14.25
CA ALA A 106 11.47 -9.25 -13.24
C ALA A 106 12.75 -10.07 -13.07
N GLY A 107 12.87 -11.21 -13.77
CA GLY A 107 14.04 -12.10 -13.67
C GLY A 107 13.89 -13.28 -12.70
N GLY A 108 12.70 -13.54 -12.16
CA GLY A 108 12.45 -14.73 -11.32
C GLY A 108 11.31 -14.57 -10.31
N ASN A 109 11.03 -15.60 -9.52
CA ASN A 109 9.93 -15.61 -8.55
C ASN A 109 10.33 -15.23 -7.11
N ASN A 110 11.59 -14.86 -6.89
CA ASN A 110 12.04 -14.37 -5.59
C ASN A 110 11.41 -12.99 -5.32
N GLU A 111 10.80 -12.80 -4.14
CA GLU A 111 9.96 -11.63 -3.84
C GLU A 111 10.73 -10.29 -3.82
N LYS A 112 12.03 -10.29 -3.50
CA LYS A 112 12.83 -9.06 -3.35
C LYS A 112 13.91 -8.89 -4.45
N ILE A 113 13.58 -9.12 -5.72
CA ILE A 113 14.57 -9.08 -6.82
C ILE A 113 14.64 -7.79 -7.61
N LEU A 114 13.51 -7.10 -7.78
CA LEU A 114 13.45 -5.91 -8.63
C LEU A 114 12.79 -4.76 -7.87
N PRO A 115 13.54 -3.98 -7.08
CA PRO A 115 12.99 -2.82 -6.40
C PRO A 115 12.64 -1.73 -7.42
N PHE A 116 11.51 -1.07 -7.20
CA PHE A 116 11.19 0.17 -7.89
C PHE A 116 12.04 1.29 -7.31
N THR A 117 12.45 2.24 -8.16
CA THR A 117 13.12 3.47 -7.76
C THR A 117 12.07 4.51 -7.37
N GLU A 118 12.12 4.96 -6.12
CA GLU A 118 11.31 6.08 -5.63
C GLU A 118 11.80 7.40 -6.23
N SER A 119 10.89 8.29 -6.64
CA SER A 119 11.24 9.64 -7.06
C SER A 119 11.78 10.47 -5.89
N SER A 120 12.59 11.49 -6.19
CA SER A 120 13.20 12.34 -5.15
C SER A 120 12.18 13.07 -4.26
N ASP A 121 10.97 13.31 -4.75
CA ASP A 121 9.87 13.91 -3.99
C ASP A 121 8.99 12.88 -3.24
N GLY A 122 9.30 11.58 -3.38
CA GLY A 122 8.64 10.46 -2.71
C GLY A 122 7.24 10.12 -3.22
N LYS A 123 6.79 10.71 -4.34
CA LYS A 123 5.42 10.55 -4.85
C LYS A 123 5.23 9.36 -5.77
N THR A 124 6.27 8.98 -6.51
CA THR A 124 6.17 7.95 -7.55
C THR A 124 7.24 6.89 -7.41
N PHE A 125 6.94 5.69 -7.91
CA PHE A 125 7.84 4.54 -7.93
C PHE A 125 7.96 4.02 -9.36
N SER A 126 9.16 3.96 -9.90
CA SER A 126 9.40 3.55 -11.29
C SER A 126 10.29 2.33 -11.41
N VAL A 127 10.03 1.48 -12.40
CA VAL A 127 10.87 0.31 -12.72
C VAL A 127 10.94 0.13 -14.23
N THR A 128 12.08 -0.33 -14.73
CA THR A 128 12.21 -0.85 -16.10
C THR A 128 12.27 -2.37 -16.04
N LEU A 129 11.42 -3.04 -16.80
CA LEU A 129 11.38 -4.50 -16.81
C LEU A 129 12.58 -5.07 -17.57
N PRO A 130 13.46 -5.88 -16.95
CA PRO A 130 14.63 -6.41 -17.64
C PRO A 130 14.28 -7.46 -18.71
N ASN A 131 13.15 -8.16 -18.55
CA ASN A 131 12.73 -9.24 -19.43
C ASN A 131 11.26 -9.08 -19.83
N GLY A 132 10.86 -9.82 -20.86
CA GLY A 132 9.45 -10.02 -21.18
C GLY A 132 8.85 -11.14 -20.33
N GLY A 133 7.53 -11.11 -20.11
CA GLY A 133 6.81 -12.18 -19.43
C GLY A 133 5.80 -11.70 -18.40
N ARG A 134 5.58 -12.53 -17.38
CA ARG A 134 4.65 -12.24 -16.28
C ARG A 134 5.33 -11.33 -15.27
N PHE A 135 4.61 -10.31 -14.84
CA PHE A 135 5.09 -9.33 -13.86
C PHE A 135 4.07 -9.18 -12.74
N ARG A 136 4.56 -9.13 -11.50
CA ARG A 136 3.78 -9.05 -10.28
C ARG A 136 4.43 -8.04 -9.36
N ILE A 137 3.64 -7.28 -8.62
CA ILE A 137 4.12 -6.16 -7.79
C ILE A 137 3.63 -6.37 -6.36
N HIS A 138 4.50 -6.14 -5.37
CA HIS A 138 4.07 -6.09 -3.98
C HIS A 138 4.86 -5.05 -3.18
N PRO A 139 4.25 -4.48 -2.13
CA PRO A 139 4.95 -3.66 -1.16
C PRO A 139 5.67 -4.55 -0.13
N TYR A 140 6.71 -3.98 0.47
CA TYR A 140 7.40 -4.54 1.62
C TYR A 140 7.69 -3.46 2.64
N ILE A 141 7.46 -3.81 3.92
CA ILE A 141 7.94 -3.07 5.09
C ILE A 141 8.48 -4.06 6.12
N PRO A 142 9.39 -3.63 7.01
CA PRO A 142 9.95 -4.50 8.05
C PRO A 142 8.90 -5.16 8.95
N ALA A 143 7.76 -4.50 9.20
CA ALA A 143 6.68 -5.09 10.01
C ALA A 143 6.11 -6.41 9.44
N PHE A 144 6.37 -6.73 8.17
CA PHE A 144 5.92 -7.99 7.57
C PHE A 144 6.82 -9.18 7.87
N ASP A 145 8.06 -8.97 8.31
CA ASP A 145 9.01 -10.08 8.50
C ASP A 145 8.53 -11.06 9.59
N ASN A 146 7.88 -10.55 10.64
CA ASN A 146 7.31 -11.35 11.73
C ASN A 146 6.01 -12.09 11.35
N LEU A 147 5.47 -11.86 10.16
CA LEU A 147 4.21 -12.45 9.69
C LEU A 147 4.43 -13.57 8.68
N ASN A 148 5.67 -13.82 8.28
CA ASN A 148 6.01 -14.90 7.36
C ASN A 148 5.96 -16.28 8.05
N PRO A 149 5.54 -17.34 7.33
CA PRO A 149 5.07 -17.37 5.94
C PRO A 149 3.57 -17.02 5.78
N SER A 150 2.85 -16.71 6.86
CA SER A 150 1.39 -16.47 6.84
C SER A 150 0.97 -15.27 5.99
N PHE A 151 1.91 -14.35 5.72
CA PHE A 151 1.72 -13.12 4.97
C PHE A 151 2.77 -12.94 3.87
N GLY A 152 2.86 -13.90 2.94
CA GLY A 152 3.74 -13.80 1.76
C GLY A 152 3.32 -12.73 0.74
N ALA A 153 4.21 -12.36 -0.19
CA ALA A 153 4.02 -11.25 -1.14
C ALA A 153 2.71 -11.33 -1.91
N TRP A 154 2.35 -12.53 -2.37
CA TRP A 154 1.16 -12.80 -3.18
C TRP A 154 -0.16 -12.43 -2.48
N LYS A 155 -0.17 -12.26 -1.15
CA LYS A 155 -1.38 -11.88 -0.40
C LYS A 155 -1.64 -10.37 -0.37
N ARG A 156 -0.68 -9.55 -0.80
CA ARG A 156 -0.70 -8.09 -0.70
C ARG A 156 -0.28 -7.43 -2.02
N GLU A 157 -0.54 -8.11 -3.14
CA GLU A 157 -0.08 -7.66 -4.45
C GLU A 157 -0.83 -6.45 -4.93
N TYR A 158 -0.09 -5.50 -5.46
CA TYR A 158 -0.67 -4.45 -6.29
C TYR A 158 -0.47 -4.81 -7.76
N ALA A 159 -1.26 -4.20 -8.62
CA ALA A 159 -1.05 -4.21 -10.05
C ALA A 159 -1.44 -2.86 -10.65
N VAL A 160 -0.92 -2.60 -11.84
CA VAL A 160 -1.43 -1.55 -12.72
C VAL A 160 -2.20 -2.23 -13.84
N ASN A 161 -3.44 -1.80 -14.08
CA ASN A 161 -4.23 -2.29 -15.22
C ASN A 161 -3.62 -1.71 -16.50
N PRO A 162 -3.24 -2.54 -17.50
CA PRO A 162 -2.59 -2.06 -18.72
C PRO A 162 -3.50 -1.22 -19.63
N GLU A 163 -4.82 -1.34 -19.49
CA GLU A 163 -5.81 -0.60 -20.28
C GLU A 163 -6.23 0.71 -19.59
N THR A 164 -6.55 0.64 -18.29
CA THR A 164 -7.11 1.80 -17.55
C THR A 164 -6.06 2.59 -16.78
N LEU A 165 -4.85 2.05 -16.67
CA LEU A 165 -3.74 2.57 -15.87
C LEU A 165 -4.05 2.68 -14.37
N GLU A 166 -5.12 2.04 -13.90
CA GLU A 166 -5.49 2.07 -12.48
C GLU A 166 -4.57 1.19 -11.65
N ILE A 167 -4.13 1.71 -10.53
CA ILE A 167 -3.45 0.91 -9.51
C ILE A 167 -4.52 0.30 -8.61
N TYR A 168 -4.42 -1.01 -8.39
CA TYR A 168 -5.33 -1.72 -7.51
C TYR A 168 -4.63 -2.80 -6.69
N LEU A 169 -5.13 -3.01 -5.47
CA LEU A 169 -4.76 -4.15 -4.64
C LEU A 169 -5.51 -5.41 -5.11
N ARG A 170 -4.82 -6.54 -5.12
CA ARG A 170 -5.45 -7.87 -5.17
C ARG A 170 -6.21 -8.13 -3.87
N LYS A 171 -7.52 -7.89 -3.89
CA LYS A 171 -8.42 -8.10 -2.74
C LYS A 171 -8.76 -9.58 -2.58
N GLU A 172 -9.22 -9.95 -1.39
CA GLU A 172 -9.72 -11.29 -1.10
C GLU A 172 -10.74 -11.79 -2.15
N GLY A 173 -10.54 -13.01 -2.66
CA GLY A 173 -11.41 -13.64 -3.67
C GLY A 173 -11.06 -13.36 -5.15
N MET A 174 -10.32 -12.29 -5.47
CA MET A 174 -9.79 -11.99 -6.81
C MET A 174 -8.71 -12.97 -7.36
N ASP A 175 -8.81 -13.27 -8.65
CA ASP A 175 -7.73 -13.94 -9.36
C ASP A 175 -6.41 -13.15 -9.30
N GLU A 176 -5.32 -13.82 -9.68
CA GLU A 176 -4.06 -13.11 -9.79
C GLU A 176 -4.15 -11.96 -10.80
N PRO A 177 -3.72 -10.75 -10.42
CA PRO A 177 -3.71 -9.60 -11.32
C PRO A 177 -2.92 -9.87 -12.59
N ASN A 178 -3.42 -9.42 -13.74
CA ASN A 178 -2.71 -9.47 -15.02
C ASN A 178 -2.20 -10.87 -15.40
N LYS A 179 -2.84 -11.96 -14.93
CA LYS A 179 -2.33 -13.34 -15.11
C LYS A 179 -2.05 -13.71 -16.58
N ASP A 180 -2.87 -13.18 -17.49
CA ASP A 180 -2.81 -13.46 -18.92
C ASP A 180 -2.09 -12.35 -19.72
N TYR A 181 -1.69 -11.26 -19.07
CA TYR A 181 -0.98 -10.16 -19.72
C TYR A 181 0.52 -10.43 -19.74
N VAL A 182 1.12 -10.36 -20.94
CA VAL A 182 2.55 -10.56 -21.16
C VAL A 182 3.22 -9.21 -21.35
N TRP A 183 4.06 -8.83 -20.40
CA TRP A 183 4.83 -7.60 -20.45
C TRP A 183 5.99 -7.72 -21.42
N ALA A 184 6.30 -6.65 -22.15
CA ALA A 184 7.49 -6.57 -22.98
C ALA A 184 8.72 -6.23 -22.14
N ALA A 185 9.90 -6.76 -22.51
CA ALA A 185 11.17 -6.30 -21.96
C ALA A 185 11.35 -4.79 -22.23
N ASN A 186 12.06 -4.09 -21.36
CA ASN A 186 12.26 -2.64 -21.38
C ASN A 186 11.00 -1.78 -21.20
N THR A 187 9.84 -2.38 -20.88
CA THR A 187 8.67 -1.61 -20.46
C THR A 187 8.99 -0.84 -19.18
N ILE A 188 8.66 0.44 -19.13
CA ILE A 188 8.78 1.28 -17.93
C ILE A 188 7.41 1.38 -17.27
N ILE A 189 7.33 1.04 -16.00
CA ILE A 189 6.12 1.18 -15.18
C ILE A 189 6.41 2.21 -14.10
N THR A 190 5.56 3.22 -13.98
CA THR A 190 5.57 4.19 -12.87
C THR A 190 4.26 4.08 -12.09
N LEU A 191 4.33 4.16 -10.76
CA LEU A 191 3.17 4.08 -9.86
C LEU A 191 3.04 5.39 -9.07
N ASP A 192 1.87 6.01 -9.10
CA ASP A 192 1.46 7.09 -8.20
C ASP A 192 0.28 6.61 -7.34
N PHE A 193 0.57 6.27 -6.09
CA PHE A 193 -0.44 5.74 -5.17
C PHE A 193 -1.45 6.80 -4.71
N ARG A 194 -1.08 8.09 -4.71
CA ARG A 194 -2.00 9.16 -4.33
C ARG A 194 -3.02 9.42 -5.42
N ALA A 195 -2.59 9.38 -6.68
CA ALA A 195 -3.49 9.45 -7.82
C ALA A 195 -4.23 8.13 -8.10
N ALA A 196 -3.80 7.02 -7.48
CA ALA A 196 -4.23 5.66 -7.78
C ALA A 196 -4.06 5.31 -9.28
N LYS A 197 -3.01 5.84 -9.91
CA LYS A 197 -2.74 5.70 -11.34
C LYS A 197 -1.28 5.35 -11.57
N GLY A 198 -1.05 4.52 -12.57
CA GLY A 198 0.29 4.25 -13.10
C GLY A 198 0.48 4.84 -14.49
N THR A 199 1.68 4.69 -15.01
CA THR A 199 1.98 4.88 -16.42
C THR A 199 2.74 3.68 -16.94
N ILE A 200 2.53 3.34 -18.21
CA ILE A 200 3.21 2.25 -18.90
C ILE A 200 3.79 2.82 -20.19
N VAL A 201 5.11 2.76 -20.33
CA VAL A 201 5.81 3.14 -21.56
C VAL A 201 6.43 1.86 -22.13
N VAL A 202 5.87 1.40 -23.25
CA VAL A 202 6.39 0.25 -23.99
C VAL A 202 7.60 0.67 -24.85
N PRO A 203 8.48 -0.27 -25.22
CA PRO A 203 9.63 0.00 -26.10
C PRO A 203 9.25 0.52 -27.49
#